data_AF-A0A6L3CFW3-F1
#
_entry.id   AF-A0A6L3CFW3-F1
#
_cell.length_a   1.000
_cell.length_b   1.000
_cell.length_c   1.000
_cell.angle_alpha   90.00
_cell.angle_beta   90.00
_cell.angle_gamma   90.00
#
_symmetry.space_group_name_H-M   'P 1'
#
loop_
_entity.id
_entity.type
_entity.pdbx_description
1 polymer ?
#
loop_
_entity_poly.entity_id
_entity_poly.type
_entity_poly.pdbx_seq_one_letter_code
_entity_poly.pdbx_strand_id
1 'polypeptide(L)'
;MSLSGGNDGLNTVIPYNNSKYRDYRPSLSIASESIIPINDQLGLHPAMAPLKKYWDEGHLAIIVGVGYPNGSLSHFRSMDIWATCEPDELGLTG
;
A
#
# COMPACT_ATOMS: atom_id res chain seq x y z
N MET A 1 10.04 2.95 11.56
CA MET A 1 10.35 1.84 10.65
C MET A 1 10.21 2.37 9.23
N SER A 2 11.29 2.39 8.45
CA SER A 2 11.26 2.82 7.04
C SER A 2 11.46 1.61 6.14
N LEU A 3 10.63 1.46 5.11
CA LEU A 3 10.85 0.49 4.04
C LEU A 3 11.75 1.16 3.00
N SER A 4 13.07 1.06 3.17
CA SER A 4 14.05 1.79 2.36
C SER A 4 13.98 1.50 0.85
N GLY A 5 13.40 0.36 0.45
CA GLY A 5 13.15 0.01 -0.95
C GLY A 5 11.77 0.40 -1.49
N GLY A 6 10.91 1.00 -0.65
CA GLY A 6 9.51 1.26 -0.96
C GLY A 6 8.61 0.05 -0.74
N ASN A 7 7.32 0.30 -0.52
CA ASN A 7 6.28 -0.73 -0.53
C ASN A 7 5.48 -0.65 -1.82
N ASP A 8 5.20 -1.81 -2.42
CA ASP A 8 4.20 -1.90 -3.47
C ASP A 8 2.82 -2.11 -2.85
N GLY A 9 2.09 -1.01 -2.66
CA GLY A 9 0.76 -1.02 -2.06
C GLY A 9 -0.24 -1.89 -2.83
N LEU A 10 -0.15 -1.95 -4.16
CA LEU A 10 -1.06 -2.73 -5.01
C LEU A 10 -0.77 -4.23 -4.97
N ASN A 11 0.43 -4.65 -4.57
CA ASN A 11 0.72 -6.05 -4.27
C ASN A 11 0.55 -6.38 -2.78
N THR A 12 0.53 -5.39 -1.88
CA THR A 12 0.24 -5.57 -0.45
C THR A 12 -1.26 -5.78 -0.22
N VAL A 13 -2.08 -4.85 -0.74
CA VAL A 13 -3.54 -4.89 -0.71
C VAL A 13 -4.03 -4.84 -2.15
N ILE A 14 -4.42 -6.01 -2.64
CA ILE A 14 -4.62 -6.31 -4.06
C ILE A 14 -6.09 -6.09 -4.43
N PRO A 15 -6.42 -5.17 -5.34
CA PRO A 15 -7.78 -5.02 -5.88
C PRO A 15 -8.06 -6.11 -6.93
N TYR A 16 -8.13 -7.36 -6.48
CA TYR A 16 -8.04 -8.56 -7.33
C TYR A 16 -9.22 -8.72 -8.31
N ASN A 17 -10.37 -8.11 -8.02
CA ASN A 17 -11.54 -8.11 -8.89
C ASN A 17 -11.56 -6.93 -9.89
N ASN A 18 -10.54 -6.06 -9.90
CA ASN A 18 -10.41 -4.99 -10.88
C ASN A 18 -9.49 -5.42 -12.03
N SER A 19 -10.01 -5.54 -13.25
CA SER A 19 -9.22 -5.99 -14.42
C SER A 19 -7.99 -5.10 -14.66
N LYS A 20 -8.10 -3.80 -14.38
CA LYS A 20 -7.01 -2.82 -14.53
C LYS A 20 -5.77 -3.18 -13.73
N TYR A 21 -5.93 -3.89 -12.60
CA TYR A 21 -4.79 -4.35 -11.81
C TYR A 21 -3.89 -5.26 -12.64
N ARG A 22 -4.46 -6.19 -13.40
CA ARG A 22 -3.69 -7.10 -14.27
C ARG A 22 -3.25 -6.41 -15.54
N ASP A 23 -4.14 -5.64 -16.17
CA ASP A 23 -3.88 -4.94 -17.43
C ASP A 23 -2.66 -4.00 -17.32
N TYR A 24 -2.54 -3.28 -16.20
CA TYR A 24 -1.44 -2.35 -15.97
C TYR A 24 -0.23 -2.97 -15.27
N ARG A 25 -0.28 -4.26 -14.90
CA ARG A 25 0.80 -4.93 -14.15
C ARG A 25 1.09 -6.33 -14.69
N PRO A 26 1.32 -6.51 -16.00
CA PRO A 26 1.44 -7.83 -16.63
C PRO A 26 2.56 -8.70 -16.03
N SER A 27 3.66 -8.10 -15.59
CA SER A 27 4.78 -8.81 -14.97
C SER A 27 4.77 -8.81 -13.43
N LEU A 28 3.94 -7.98 -12.80
CA LEU A 28 3.93 -7.77 -11.35
C LEU A 28 2.66 -8.27 -10.66
N SER A 29 1.61 -8.58 -11.41
CA SER A 29 0.35 -9.02 -10.83
C SER A 29 0.49 -10.38 -10.16
N ILE A 30 -0.14 -10.53 -8.99
CA ILE A 30 -0.15 -11.78 -8.23
C ILE A 30 -1.17 -12.75 -8.83
N ALA A 31 -0.85 -14.04 -8.91
CA ALA A 31 -1.75 -15.07 -9.42
C ALA A 31 -3.03 -15.14 -8.57
N SER A 32 -4.21 -15.17 -9.20
CA SER A 32 -5.52 -15.04 -8.51
C SER A 32 -5.69 -16.05 -7.37
N GLU A 33 -5.24 -17.28 -7.60
CA GLU A 33 -5.32 -18.41 -6.67
C GLU A 33 -4.44 -18.26 -5.42
N SER A 34 -3.45 -17.37 -5.47
CA SER A 34 -2.52 -17.13 -4.35
C SER A 34 -2.93 -15.92 -3.48
N ILE A 35 -3.90 -15.13 -3.96
CA ILE A 35 -4.42 -13.96 -3.25
C ILE A 35 -5.30 -14.43 -2.10
N ILE A 36 -5.18 -13.80 -0.94
CA ILE A 36 -5.98 -14.11 0.25
C ILE A 36 -7.12 -13.10 0.33
N PRO A 37 -8.37 -13.46 -0.02
CA PRO A 37 -9.47 -12.50 -0.02
C PRO A 37 -9.77 -12.00 1.39
N ILE A 38 -9.98 -10.70 1.54
CA ILE A 38 -10.45 -10.08 2.79
C ILE A 38 -11.87 -9.53 2.65
N ASN A 39 -12.31 -9.24 1.43
CA ASN A 39 -13.69 -8.97 1.04
C ASN A 39 -13.86 -9.21 -0.48
N ASP A 40 -15.02 -8.86 -1.05
CA ASP A 40 -15.34 -9.07 -2.48
C ASP A 40 -14.54 -8.19 -3.46
N GLN A 41 -13.64 -7.32 -2.98
CA GLN A 41 -12.90 -6.37 -3.81
C GLN A 41 -11.38 -6.43 -3.58
N LEU A 42 -10.97 -6.70 -2.36
CA LEU A 42 -9.60 -6.61 -1.88
C LEU A 42 -9.11 -7.96 -1.33
N GLY A 43 -7.85 -8.24 -1.57
CA GLY A 43 -7.14 -9.39 -1.04
C GLY A 43 -5.76 -8.99 -0.53
N LEU A 44 -5.20 -9.81 0.35
CA LEU A 44 -3.85 -9.64 0.85
C LEU A 44 -2.86 -10.43 0.00
N HIS A 45 -1.62 -9.94 -0.05
CA HIS A 45 -0.49 -10.70 -0.58
C HIS A 45 -0.37 -12.05 0.17
N PRO A 46 0.02 -13.16 -0.49
CA PRO A 46 0.22 -14.45 0.17
C PRO A 46 1.18 -14.37 1.39
N ALA A 47 2.22 -13.54 1.30
CA ALA A 47 3.16 -13.30 2.42
C ALA A 47 2.51 -12.65 3.65
N MET A 48 1.33 -12.06 3.50
CA MET A 48 0.53 -11.46 4.58
C MET A 48 -0.50 -12.43 5.16
N ALA A 49 -0.47 -13.71 4.81
CA ALA A 49 -1.35 -14.74 5.38
C ALA A 49 -1.49 -14.68 6.91
N PRO A 50 -0.40 -14.45 7.70
CA PRO A 50 -0.51 -14.38 9.15
C PRO A 50 -1.41 -13.25 9.67
N LEU A 51 -1.70 -12.22 8.85
CA LEU A 51 -2.54 -11.09 9.22
C LEU A 51 -4.04 -11.34 9.02
N LYS A 52 -4.41 -12.35 8.21
CA LYS A 52 -5.81 -12.66 7.89
C LYS A 52 -6.66 -12.92 9.13
N LYS A 53 -6.11 -13.62 10.13
CA LYS A 53 -6.82 -13.89 11.39
C LYS A 53 -7.25 -12.60 12.10
N TYR A 54 -6.40 -11.57 12.11
CA TYR A 54 -6.73 -10.30 12.76
C TYR A 54 -7.75 -9.50 11.98
N TRP A 55 -7.78 -9.64 10.65
CA TRP A 55 -8.87 -9.10 9.85
C TRP A 55 -10.20 -9.77 10.21
N ASP A 56 -10.22 -11.10 10.24
CA ASP A 56 -11.43 -11.89 10.54
C ASP A 56 -11.96 -11.63 11.97
N GLU A 57 -11.05 -11.41 12.92
CA GLU A 57 -11.37 -11.05 14.32
C GLU A 57 -11.76 -9.58 14.50
N GLY A 58 -11.66 -8.73 13.46
CA GLY A 58 -11.96 -7.29 13.54
C GLY A 58 -10.88 -6.47 14.26
N HIS A 59 -9.67 -7.02 14.41
CA HIS A 59 -8.52 -6.38 15.04
C HIS A 59 -7.55 -5.71 14.05
N LEU A 60 -7.79 -5.83 12.74
CA LEU A 60 -7.04 -5.19 11.67
C LEU A 60 -7.94 -4.32 10.80
N ALA A 61 -7.51 -3.09 10.54
CA ALA A 61 -8.15 -2.18 9.58
C ALA A 61 -7.17 -1.80 8.47
N ILE A 62 -7.69 -1.61 7.26
CA ILE A 62 -6.94 -1.18 6.09
C ILE A 62 -7.56 0.11 5.58
N ILE A 63 -6.73 1.15 5.43
CA ILE A 63 -7.14 2.45 4.89
C ILE A 63 -6.38 2.66 3.58
N VAL A 64 -7.11 2.65 2.48
CA VAL A 64 -6.54 2.81 1.13
C VAL A 64 -6.62 4.27 0.71
N GLY A 65 -5.63 4.74 -0.07
CA GLY A 65 -5.62 6.10 -0.62
C GLY A 65 -5.14 7.17 0.37
N VAL A 66 -4.38 6.79 1.40
CA VAL A 66 -3.72 7.74 2.30
C VAL A 66 -2.54 8.39 1.57
N GLY A 67 -2.51 9.71 1.54
CA GLY A 67 -1.47 10.51 0.91
C GLY A 67 -1.75 12.00 1.02
N TYR A 68 -0.94 12.82 0.35
CA TYR A 68 -1.10 14.28 0.28
C TYR A 68 -1.25 14.73 -1.19
N PRO A 69 -1.93 15.87 -1.46
CA PRO A 69 -2.06 16.40 -2.82
C PRO A 69 -0.70 16.68 -3.45
N ASN A 70 -0.60 16.56 -4.78
CA ASN A 70 0.64 16.86 -5.53
C ASN A 70 1.89 16.14 -4.98
N GLY A 71 1.76 14.83 -4.74
CA GLY A 71 2.81 13.98 -4.18
C GLY A 71 4.20 14.22 -4.77
N SER A 72 5.20 14.39 -3.91
CA SER A 72 6.59 14.57 -4.36
C SER A 72 7.13 13.28 -5.00
N LEU A 73 7.81 13.42 -6.14
CA LEU A 73 8.52 12.34 -6.81
C LEU A 73 9.96 12.15 -6.28
N SER A 74 10.45 13.10 -5.47
CA SER A 74 11.76 12.99 -4.81
C SER A 74 11.65 12.15 -3.56
N HIS A 75 12.45 11.07 -3.49
CA HIS A 75 12.51 10.19 -2.33
C HIS A 75 12.86 10.95 -1.05
N PHE A 76 13.83 11.87 -1.10
CA PHE A 76 14.24 12.68 0.06
C PHE A 76 13.13 13.61 0.53
N ARG A 77 12.48 14.32 -0.40
CA ARG A 77 11.41 15.25 -0.04
C ARG A 77 10.17 14.52 0.48
N SER A 78 9.80 13.38 -0.10
CA SER A 78 8.66 12.60 0.38
C SER A 78 8.87 12.03 1.78
N MET A 79 10.11 11.68 2.14
CA MET A 79 10.46 11.30 3.51
C MET A 79 10.35 12.47 4.49
N ASP A 80 10.86 13.65 4.10
CA ASP A 80 10.78 14.87 4.91
C ASP A 80 9.32 15.27 5.17
N ILE A 81 8.48 15.29 4.13
CA ILE A 81 7.03 15.57 4.26
C ILE A 81 6.38 14.57 5.22
N TRP A 82 6.71 13.28 5.14
CA TRP A 82 6.15 12.28 6.04
C TRP A 82 6.60 12.47 7.49
N ALA A 83 7.85 12.88 7.71
CA ALA A 83 8.39 13.11 9.04
C ALA A 83 7.85 14.39 9.70
N THR A 84 7.67 15.45 8.91
CA THR A 84 7.32 16.79 9.41
C THR A 84 5.85 17.14 9.26
N CYS A 85 5.10 16.39 8.44
CA CYS A 85 3.75 16.72 7.99
C CYS A 85 3.66 18.05 7.21
N GLU A 86 4.77 18.55 6.65
CA GLU A 86 4.80 19.80 5.88
C GLU A 86 4.98 19.57 4.36
N PRO A 87 3.88 19.52 3.58
CA PRO A 87 3.92 19.22 2.15
C PRO A 87 4.47 20.38 1.30
N ASP A 88 4.22 21.62 1.72
CA ASP A 88 4.50 22.82 0.92
C ASP A 88 5.82 23.49 1.29
N GLU A 89 6.26 23.39 2.55
CA GLU A 89 7.50 23.98 3.05
C GLU A 89 8.54 22.92 3.40
N LEU A 90 9.83 23.23 3.20
CA LEU A 90 10.91 22.36 3.68
C LEU A 90 10.90 22.35 5.20
N GLY A 91 10.87 21.15 5.79
CA GLY A 91 10.97 20.99 7.23
C GLY A 91 12.25 21.64 7.75
N LEU A 92 12.12 22.71 8.54
CA LEU A 92 13.27 23.43 9.08
C LEU A 92 13.90 22.71 10.29
N THR A 93 13.26 21.68 10.82
CA THR A 93 13.73 20.86 11.94
C THR A 93 13.29 19.41 11.77
N GLY A 94 14.26 18.49 11.82
CA GLY A 94 14.07 17.05 11.92
C GLY A 94 14.56 16.49 13.25
#